data_AF-A0AAD2FSL6-F1
#
_entry.id   AF-A0AAD2FSL6-F1
#
_cell.length_a   1.000
_cell.length_b   1.000
_cell.length_c   1.000
_cell.angle_alpha   90.00
_cell.angle_beta   90.00
_cell.angle_gamma   90.00
#
_symmetry.space_group_name_H-M   'P 1'
#
loop_
_entity.id
_entity.type
_entity.pdbx_description
1 polymer ?
#
loop_
_entity_poly.entity_id
_entity_poly.type
_entity_poly.pdbx_seq_one_letter_code
_entity_poly.pdbx_strand_id
1 'polypeptide(L)'
;MSCSFHGSAHWADRSKNSAPSFEVISRGFSATSSYLASSRPTLWSIDRLIDIRQEGSEKDHQDPTKYNALFLELVQDITVRLEQQQGALVALEELISSSAKKGNDVDLDRAYKTIRDFQHLYKDTRKKCSMLLPALEKQQSEESSSIDPLLLLRHTQTTLLETYTRHSLTMESLAEMVIQVRSTLTDDSTPAWNEAVLRFIRAKVGQQLLAEHGSLLAKQHLNEKKKQPDPNKMGVISKGISAWELVEQSVTEAKHLCEAHYLHSPSVIGIPSETSPTIFIPQSLSPSPTTAGTETKDDESHEGGEFPTFTNVRPWLQFALVELLKNSMAITAHRQLMATGVDGPQHYYETSSADGNDESGLHPIFVQVHDTDDFVEIEILDQAGGIEDDSSDLFSFCQTQELWDRLDDQQTYAQTRSPVQGLGVGLCMSRMYLQHFGGMVELEDRQEDNLPPEFPQALKKGVTSRLRIPKSTSILEQNPS
;
A
#
# COMPACT_ATOMS: atom_id res chain seq x y z
N MET A 1 -28.46 -35.19 -39.52
CA MET A 1 -27.54 -34.76 -40.61
C MET A 1 -26.31 -34.19 -39.92
N SER A 2 -25.33 -34.97 -39.47
CA SER A 2 -24.20 -35.54 -40.23
C SER A 2 -23.53 -34.54 -41.18
N CYS A 3 -22.39 -33.96 -40.80
CA CYS A 3 -21.07 -34.36 -41.32
C CYS A 3 -19.96 -33.37 -40.91
N SER A 4 -18.88 -33.98 -40.40
CA SER A 4 -17.50 -33.52 -40.21
C SER A 4 -16.75 -33.25 -41.53
N PHE A 5 -15.68 -32.44 -41.49
CA PHE A 5 -14.38 -32.57 -42.21
C PHE A 5 -13.43 -31.44 -41.72
N HIS A 6 -12.39 -31.72 -40.92
CA HIS A 6 -10.97 -31.93 -41.29
C HIS A 6 -10.22 -30.73 -41.90
N GLY A 7 -9.12 -30.34 -41.26
CA GLY A 7 -8.14 -29.37 -41.77
C GLY A 7 -7.00 -29.09 -40.80
N SER A 8 -6.08 -30.05 -40.65
CA SER A 8 -4.76 -29.85 -40.05
C SER A 8 -3.89 -28.97 -40.97
N ALA A 9 -3.15 -28.00 -40.43
CA ALA A 9 -1.72 -27.79 -40.73
C ALA A 9 -1.13 -26.47 -40.16
N HIS A 10 0.10 -26.63 -39.65
CA HIS A 10 1.20 -25.67 -39.58
C HIS A 10 1.20 -24.55 -38.52
N TRP A 11 1.71 -24.95 -37.35
CA TRP A 11 2.72 -24.18 -36.62
C TRP A 11 3.85 -23.71 -37.56
N ALA A 12 4.02 -22.40 -37.68
CA ALA A 12 5.23 -21.76 -38.18
C ALA A 12 5.40 -20.40 -37.49
N ASP A 13 6.37 -20.39 -36.58
CA ASP A 13 7.30 -19.30 -36.25
C ASP A 13 6.93 -17.87 -36.73
N ARG A 14 6.46 -17.05 -35.79
CA ARG A 14 6.63 -15.58 -35.83
C ARG A 14 7.26 -15.10 -34.54
N SER A 15 8.47 -15.58 -34.27
CA SER A 15 9.46 -14.75 -33.58
C SER A 15 9.84 -13.59 -34.53
N LYS A 16 9.94 -12.37 -33.97
CA LYS A 16 10.15 -11.05 -34.63
C LYS A 16 8.87 -10.25 -34.89
N ASN A 17 8.37 -9.60 -33.83
CA ASN A 17 7.96 -8.21 -33.94
C ASN A 17 8.68 -7.40 -32.85
N SER A 18 9.52 -6.50 -33.33
CA SER A 18 10.31 -5.54 -32.57
C SER A 18 9.44 -4.71 -31.62
N ALA A 19 9.87 -4.60 -30.37
CA ALA A 19 9.39 -3.61 -29.43
C ALA A 19 9.41 -2.21 -30.07
N PRO A 20 8.37 -1.37 -29.91
CA PRO A 20 8.43 0.01 -30.36
C PRO A 20 9.45 0.77 -29.50
N SER A 21 10.44 1.33 -30.18
CA SER A 21 11.53 2.13 -29.62
C SER A 21 11.00 3.38 -28.90
N PHE A 22 11.44 3.54 -27.66
CA PHE A 22 11.26 4.69 -26.76
C PHE A 22 12.02 5.93 -27.27
N GLU A 23 11.60 6.51 -28.38
CA GLU A 23 12.06 7.84 -28.81
C GLU A 23 10.91 8.57 -29.48
N VAL A 24 10.79 9.87 -29.21
CA VAL A 24 9.69 10.80 -29.57
C VAL A 24 8.66 10.99 -28.44
N ILE A 25 9.03 11.83 -27.46
CA ILE A 25 8.28 13.01 -26.97
C ILE A 25 9.31 13.79 -26.11
N SER A 26 10.12 14.61 -26.77
CA SER A 26 11.05 15.53 -26.08
C SER A 26 11.32 16.76 -26.95
N ARG A 27 10.27 17.54 -27.23
CA ARG A 27 10.44 18.88 -27.81
C ARG A 27 9.43 19.84 -27.21
N GLY A 28 9.87 20.62 -26.23
CA GLY A 28 9.13 21.79 -25.78
C GLY A 28 9.30 22.21 -24.32
N PHE A 29 10.52 22.34 -23.80
CA PHE A 29 10.73 23.15 -22.58
C PHE A 29 11.97 24.04 -22.71
N SER A 30 11.71 25.34 -22.56
CA SER A 30 12.69 26.43 -22.62
C SER A 30 13.69 26.35 -21.46
N ALA A 31 14.93 26.68 -21.77
CA ALA A 31 16.11 26.59 -20.93
C ALA A 31 15.98 27.34 -19.60
N THR A 32 16.00 26.60 -18.48
CA THR A 32 16.61 26.96 -17.19
C THR A 32 16.48 25.75 -16.23
N SER A 33 17.34 24.74 -16.44
CA SER A 33 17.84 23.76 -15.45
C SER A 33 18.28 22.49 -16.21
N SER A 34 19.52 22.48 -16.68
CA SER A 34 20.10 21.36 -17.45
C SER A 34 20.46 20.14 -16.59
N TYR A 35 20.18 20.16 -15.28
CA TYR A 35 20.55 19.08 -14.37
C TYR A 35 19.39 18.13 -13.99
N LEU A 36 18.13 18.51 -14.22
CA LEU A 36 16.97 17.73 -13.75
C LEU A 36 16.18 17.01 -14.85
N ALA A 37 16.36 17.40 -16.12
CA ALA A 37 15.55 16.90 -17.23
C ALA A 37 15.89 15.45 -17.70
N SER A 38 16.88 14.78 -17.09
CA SER A 38 17.33 13.43 -17.48
C SER A 38 17.51 12.46 -16.31
N SER A 39 17.25 12.89 -15.07
CA SER A 39 17.48 12.08 -13.87
C SER A 39 16.32 11.10 -13.65
N ARG A 40 16.61 9.80 -13.71
CA ARG A 40 15.69 8.76 -13.22
C ARG A 40 15.57 8.90 -11.69
N PRO A 41 14.38 8.66 -11.10
CA PRO A 41 14.24 8.60 -9.66
C PRO A 41 15.17 7.54 -9.09
N THR A 42 15.70 7.84 -7.93
CA THR A 42 16.56 6.95 -7.16
C THR A 42 15.72 5.77 -6.64
N LEU A 43 16.26 4.57 -6.73
CA LEU A 43 15.71 3.41 -6.03
C LEU A 43 16.17 3.49 -4.57
N TRP A 44 15.22 3.63 -3.64
CA TRP A 44 15.52 3.77 -2.21
C TRP A 44 15.37 2.43 -1.52
N SER A 45 16.47 1.94 -0.94
CA SER A 45 16.43 0.80 -0.03
C SER A 45 16.18 1.25 1.41
N ILE A 46 15.71 0.33 2.25
CA ILE A 46 15.56 0.56 3.70
C ILE A 46 16.92 0.95 4.31
N ASP A 47 17.98 0.25 3.94
CA ASP A 47 19.35 0.53 4.37
C ASP A 47 19.79 1.92 3.93
N ARG A 48 19.49 2.38 2.72
CA ARG A 48 19.82 3.77 2.32
C ARG A 48 19.04 4.83 3.11
N LEU A 49 17.80 4.53 3.50
CA LEU A 49 17.01 5.42 4.37
C LEU A 49 17.47 5.38 5.85
N ILE A 50 18.19 4.34 6.25
CA ILE A 50 18.77 4.15 7.58
C ILE A 50 20.22 4.66 7.64
N ASP A 51 20.98 4.48 6.57
CA ASP A 51 22.42 4.64 6.47
C ASP A 51 22.78 6.13 6.35
N ILE A 52 22.65 6.79 7.48
CA ILE A 52 23.37 8.02 7.76
C ILE A 52 24.51 7.61 8.67
N ARG A 53 25.62 7.16 8.04
CA ARG A 53 26.92 6.82 8.62
C ARG A 53 26.88 6.61 10.13
N GLN A 54 26.81 5.34 10.53
CA GLN A 54 26.92 4.88 11.92
C GLN A 54 28.26 5.22 12.62
N GLU A 55 29.13 6.01 12.00
CA GLU A 55 30.40 6.46 12.58
C GLU A 55 30.19 7.77 13.33
N GLY A 56 29.58 7.69 14.51
CA GLY A 56 29.38 8.84 15.35
C GLY A 56 29.15 8.49 16.81
N SER A 57 29.95 9.08 17.71
CA SER A 57 29.77 8.94 19.15
C SER A 57 28.40 9.47 19.60
N GLU A 58 27.91 9.14 20.80
CA GLU A 58 26.66 9.70 21.38
C GLU A 58 26.58 11.24 21.33
N LYS A 59 27.69 11.95 21.12
CA LYS A 59 27.73 13.41 20.95
C LYS A 59 27.21 13.90 19.59
N ASP A 60 27.11 13.04 18.58
CA ASP A 60 26.74 13.39 17.20
C ASP A 60 25.23 13.62 17.03
N HIS A 61 24.43 13.24 18.02
CA HIS A 61 22.99 13.54 18.03
C HIS A 61 22.70 15.04 18.11
N GLN A 62 23.65 15.87 18.57
CA GLN A 62 23.43 17.31 18.70
C GLN A 62 23.79 18.13 17.45
N ASP A 63 24.32 17.50 16.41
CA ASP A 63 24.76 18.21 15.20
C ASP A 63 23.65 18.36 14.15
N PRO A 64 23.07 19.57 13.96
CA PRO A 64 22.01 19.82 12.99
C PRO A 64 22.42 19.57 11.53
N THR A 65 23.72 19.41 11.26
CA THR A 65 24.25 19.17 9.92
C THR A 65 24.36 17.68 9.56
N LYS A 66 24.20 16.78 10.53
CA LYS A 66 24.38 15.32 10.39
C LYS A 66 23.66 14.72 9.19
N TYR A 67 22.47 15.22 8.89
CA TYR A 67 21.59 14.68 7.86
C TYR A 67 21.55 15.52 6.57
N ASN A 68 22.42 16.52 6.40
CA ASN A 68 22.36 17.44 5.25
C ASN A 68 22.46 16.72 3.90
N ALA A 69 23.39 15.77 3.78
CA ALA A 69 23.57 15.00 2.54
C ALA A 69 22.30 14.22 2.19
N LEU A 70 21.73 13.52 3.18
CA LEU A 70 20.46 12.82 3.01
C LEU A 70 19.32 13.77 2.64
N PHE A 71 19.17 14.90 3.34
CA PHE A 71 18.11 15.86 3.02
C PHE A 71 18.27 16.45 1.62
N LEU A 72 19.49 16.69 1.16
CA LEU A 72 19.74 17.12 -0.22
C LEU A 72 19.25 16.04 -1.20
N GLU A 73 19.68 14.79 -1.03
CA GLU A 73 19.27 13.67 -1.88
C GLU A 73 17.75 13.47 -1.88
N LEU A 74 17.11 13.51 -0.72
CA LEU A 74 15.65 13.39 -0.58
C LEU A 74 14.93 14.51 -1.33
N VAL A 75 15.33 15.78 -1.12
CA VAL A 75 14.66 16.93 -1.76
C VAL A 75 14.90 16.94 -3.28
N GLN A 76 16.08 16.52 -3.74
CA GLN A 76 16.37 16.33 -5.16
C GLN A 76 15.46 15.27 -5.77
N ASP A 77 15.37 14.09 -5.16
CA ASP A 77 14.56 12.98 -5.68
C ASP A 77 13.05 13.29 -5.64
N ILE A 78 12.57 13.94 -4.58
CA ILE A 78 11.19 14.46 -4.51
C ILE A 78 10.92 15.42 -5.67
N THR A 79 11.86 16.33 -5.98
CA THR A 79 11.70 17.29 -7.08
C THR A 79 11.57 16.58 -8.43
N VAL A 80 12.35 15.51 -8.67
CA VAL A 80 12.28 14.68 -9.87
C VAL A 80 10.92 13.95 -9.95
N ARG A 81 10.46 13.35 -8.85
CA ARG A 81 9.16 12.65 -8.81
C ARG A 81 7.98 13.58 -9.06
N LEU A 82 7.99 14.78 -8.47
CA LEU A 82 6.97 15.81 -8.73
C LEU A 82 6.93 16.19 -10.23
N GLU A 83 8.08 16.27 -10.90
CA GLU A 83 8.14 16.49 -12.35
C GLU A 83 7.59 15.32 -13.16
N GLN A 84 7.87 14.07 -12.77
CA GLN A 84 7.27 12.90 -13.42
C GLN A 84 5.76 12.86 -13.30
N GLN A 85 5.22 13.24 -12.13
CA GLN A 85 3.79 13.35 -11.89
C GLN A 85 3.16 14.41 -12.79
N GLN A 86 3.81 15.57 -12.95
CA GLN A 86 3.36 16.58 -13.92
C GLN A 86 3.33 16.05 -15.34
N GLY A 87 4.39 15.36 -15.78
CA GLY A 87 4.44 14.75 -17.10
C GLY A 87 3.34 13.71 -17.30
N ALA A 88 3.02 12.90 -16.29
CA ALA A 88 1.91 11.95 -16.33
C ALA A 88 0.56 12.65 -16.49
N LEU A 89 0.33 13.75 -15.77
CA LEU A 89 -0.91 14.53 -15.88
C LEU A 89 -1.10 15.15 -17.27
N VAL A 90 -0.02 15.64 -17.89
CA VAL A 90 -0.07 16.13 -19.28
C VAL A 90 -0.46 15.00 -20.24
N ALA A 91 0.13 13.81 -20.08
CA ALA A 91 -0.23 12.65 -20.91
C ALA A 91 -1.70 12.24 -20.74
N LEU A 92 -2.22 12.25 -19.49
CA LEU A 92 -3.63 11.99 -19.22
C LEU A 92 -4.54 13.03 -19.90
N GLU A 93 -4.19 14.32 -19.85
CA GLU A 93 -4.94 15.40 -20.50
C GLU A 93 -5.00 15.21 -22.03
N GLU A 94 -3.89 14.84 -22.66
CA GLU A 94 -3.80 14.55 -24.09
C GLU A 94 -4.63 13.32 -24.50
N LEU A 95 -4.63 12.27 -23.67
CA LEU A 95 -5.42 11.05 -23.91
C LEU A 95 -6.92 11.31 -23.80
N ILE A 96 -7.36 12.12 -22.84
CA ILE A 96 -8.77 12.54 -22.75
C ILE A 96 -9.14 13.40 -23.96
N SER A 97 -8.29 14.36 -24.33
CA SER A 97 -8.54 15.27 -25.45
C SER A 97 -8.69 14.54 -26.79
N SER A 98 -7.93 13.45 -26.97
CA SER A 98 -7.99 12.63 -28.18
C SER A 98 -9.11 11.58 -28.17
N SER A 99 -9.53 11.10 -26.99
CA SER A 99 -10.58 10.09 -26.84
C SER A 99 -12.00 10.67 -26.76
N ALA A 100 -12.14 11.95 -26.38
CA ALA A 100 -13.43 12.61 -26.22
C ALA A 100 -14.22 12.66 -27.55
N LYS A 101 -15.23 11.79 -27.67
CA LYS A 101 -16.30 11.94 -28.68
C LYS A 101 -16.93 13.32 -28.45
N LYS A 102 -17.23 14.07 -29.53
CA LYS A 102 -17.79 15.43 -29.50
C LYS A 102 -19.20 15.53 -28.87
N GLY A 103 -19.33 15.21 -27.59
CA GLY A 103 -20.51 15.43 -26.77
C GLY A 103 -20.11 16.18 -25.50
N ASN A 104 -20.98 17.07 -25.02
CA ASN A 104 -20.82 17.71 -23.71
C ASN A 104 -21.00 16.64 -22.63
N ASP A 105 -19.89 16.11 -22.13
CA ASP A 105 -19.89 15.18 -21.01
C ASP A 105 -19.40 15.90 -19.75
N VAL A 106 -20.29 16.05 -18.77
CA VAL A 106 -20.02 16.72 -17.49
C VAL A 106 -18.89 16.02 -16.73
N ASP A 107 -18.73 14.70 -16.91
CA ASP A 107 -17.68 13.93 -16.27
C ASP A 107 -16.29 14.23 -16.85
N LEU A 108 -16.20 14.51 -18.15
CA LEU A 108 -14.96 14.94 -18.78
C LEU A 108 -14.52 16.33 -18.29
N ASP A 109 -15.47 17.27 -18.15
CA ASP A 109 -15.18 18.61 -17.61
C ASP A 109 -14.64 18.52 -16.17
N ARG A 110 -15.21 17.63 -15.34
CA ARG A 110 -14.74 17.36 -13.98
C ARG A 110 -13.34 16.74 -13.97
N ALA A 111 -13.07 15.81 -14.88
CA ALA A 111 -11.75 15.21 -15.04
C ALA A 111 -10.69 16.26 -15.45
N TYR A 112 -10.97 17.10 -16.44
CA TYR A 112 -10.07 18.20 -16.84
C TYR A 112 -9.79 19.16 -15.70
N LYS A 113 -10.82 19.53 -14.93
CA LYS A 113 -10.64 20.38 -13.75
C LYS A 113 -9.69 19.72 -12.74
N THR A 114 -9.90 18.44 -12.45
CA THR A 114 -9.05 17.67 -11.52
C THR A 114 -7.60 17.62 -12.00
N ILE A 115 -7.36 17.35 -13.29
CA ILE A 115 -6.01 17.33 -13.88
C ILE A 115 -5.34 18.69 -13.73
N ARG A 116 -6.03 19.79 -14.05
CA ARG A 116 -5.46 21.15 -13.93
C ARG A 116 -5.15 21.51 -12.50
N ASP A 117 -6.04 21.22 -11.57
CA ASP A 117 -5.83 21.45 -10.15
C ASP A 117 -4.59 20.68 -9.66
N PHE A 118 -4.43 19.43 -10.09
CA PHE A 118 -3.22 18.65 -9.83
C PHE A 118 -1.99 19.30 -10.47
N GLN A 119 -2.00 19.61 -11.76
CA GLN A 119 -0.86 20.24 -12.44
C GLN A 119 -0.37 21.49 -11.70
N HIS A 120 -1.30 22.34 -11.23
CA HIS A 120 -0.98 23.51 -10.40
C HIS A 120 -0.37 23.12 -9.04
N LEU A 121 -0.99 22.17 -8.32
CA LEU A 121 -0.49 21.68 -7.03
C LEU A 121 0.94 21.13 -7.13
N TYR A 122 1.19 20.25 -8.11
CA TYR A 122 2.50 19.64 -8.32
C TYR A 122 3.54 20.67 -8.77
N LYS A 123 3.16 21.66 -9.57
CA LYS A 123 4.05 22.76 -9.99
C LYS A 123 4.48 23.64 -8.83
N ASP A 124 3.53 24.05 -8.00
CA ASP A 124 3.79 24.89 -6.84
C ASP A 124 4.70 24.16 -5.83
N THR A 125 4.39 22.89 -5.56
CA THR A 125 5.17 22.06 -4.63
C THR A 125 6.60 21.85 -5.15
N ARG A 126 6.76 21.53 -6.44
CA ARG A 126 8.08 21.37 -7.06
C ARG A 126 8.92 22.63 -6.91
N LYS A 127 8.32 23.81 -7.16
CA LYS A 127 8.99 25.10 -6.99
C LYS A 127 9.48 25.30 -5.56
N LYS A 128 8.65 24.98 -4.55
CA LYS A 128 9.03 25.05 -3.14
C LYS A 128 10.22 24.15 -2.81
N CYS A 129 10.21 22.88 -3.26
CA CYS A 129 11.33 21.96 -3.05
C CYS A 129 12.61 22.46 -3.75
N SER A 130 12.51 22.95 -4.98
CA SER A 130 13.66 23.48 -5.73
C SER A 130 14.29 24.71 -5.07
N MET A 131 13.51 25.52 -4.33
CA MET A 131 14.05 26.67 -3.60
C MET A 131 14.89 26.27 -2.38
N LEU A 132 14.74 25.05 -1.84
CA LEU A 132 15.57 24.53 -0.75
C LEU A 132 16.96 24.09 -1.21
N LEU A 133 17.06 23.59 -2.45
CA LEU A 133 18.26 22.91 -2.95
C LEU A 133 19.54 23.75 -2.81
N PRO A 134 19.60 25.03 -3.21
CA PRO A 134 20.85 25.80 -3.13
C PRO A 134 21.33 26.00 -1.69
N ALA A 135 20.42 26.08 -0.72
CA ALA A 135 20.77 26.22 0.69
C ALA A 135 21.34 24.92 1.26
N LEU A 136 20.76 23.77 0.89
CA LEU A 136 21.26 22.45 1.28
C LEU A 136 22.62 22.15 0.64
N GLU A 137 22.79 22.46 -0.65
CA GLU A 137 24.06 22.30 -1.39
C GLU A 137 25.18 23.13 -0.75
N LYS A 138 24.92 24.40 -0.45
CA LYS A 138 25.90 25.29 0.19
C LYS A 138 26.28 24.83 1.59
N GLN A 139 25.32 24.26 2.35
CA GLN A 139 25.61 23.74 3.68
C GLN A 139 26.40 22.43 3.64
N GLN A 140 26.24 21.63 2.59
CA GLN A 140 27.00 20.39 2.39
C GLN A 140 28.44 20.64 1.92
N SER A 141 28.70 21.70 1.13
CA SER A 141 30.03 21.98 0.59
C SER A 141 31.03 22.55 1.61
N GLU A 142 30.65 22.70 2.89
CA GLU A 142 31.42 23.37 3.97
C GLU A 142 31.91 24.79 3.61
N GLU A 143 31.44 25.36 2.50
CA GLU A 143 31.63 26.76 2.19
C GLU A 143 30.98 27.59 3.30
N SER A 144 31.52 28.78 3.60
CA SER A 144 30.98 29.67 4.63
C SER A 144 29.51 30.02 4.34
N SER A 145 28.61 29.17 4.83
CA SER A 145 27.17 29.35 4.75
C SER A 145 26.81 30.38 5.79
N SER A 146 26.17 31.46 5.34
CA SER A 146 25.57 32.46 6.23
C SER A 146 24.27 31.96 6.87
N ILE A 147 23.82 30.75 6.53
CA ILE A 147 22.55 30.18 6.98
C ILE A 147 22.81 29.34 8.23
N ASP A 148 22.04 29.64 9.29
CA ASP A 148 22.03 28.82 10.52
C ASP A 148 21.55 27.40 10.19
N PRO A 149 22.37 26.35 10.45
CA PRO A 149 21.99 24.96 10.19
C PRO A 149 20.69 24.52 10.84
N LEU A 150 20.40 25.03 12.05
CA LEU A 150 19.16 24.68 12.76
C LEU A 150 17.94 25.32 12.09
N LEU A 151 18.09 26.53 11.55
CA LEU A 151 17.05 27.21 10.79
C LEU A 151 16.80 26.48 9.46
N LEU A 152 17.86 26.05 8.76
CA LEU A 152 17.72 25.28 7.53
C LEU A 152 17.04 23.93 7.78
N LEU A 153 17.41 23.23 8.86
CA LEU A 153 16.76 21.98 9.26
C LEU A 153 15.26 22.17 9.53
N ARG A 154 14.88 23.24 10.24
CA ARG A 154 13.47 23.57 10.50
C ARG A 154 12.71 23.91 9.22
N HIS A 155 13.34 24.66 8.32
CA HIS A 155 12.73 24.97 7.03
C HIS A 155 12.56 23.71 6.17
N THR A 156 13.55 22.83 6.17
CA THR A 156 13.49 21.51 5.52
C THR A 156 12.35 20.67 6.06
N GLN A 157 12.26 20.52 7.38
CA GLN A 157 11.18 19.80 8.05
C GLN A 157 9.80 20.32 7.66
N THR A 158 9.64 21.64 7.62
CA THR A 158 8.37 22.30 7.28
C THR A 158 8.01 22.08 5.81
N THR A 159 8.95 22.29 4.88
CA THR A 159 8.71 22.07 3.44
C THR A 159 8.35 20.63 3.13
N LEU A 160 9.03 19.66 3.76
CA LEU A 160 8.74 18.24 3.58
C LEU A 160 7.38 17.86 4.19
N LEU A 161 7.03 18.40 5.36
CA LEU A 161 5.70 18.19 5.97
C LEU A 161 4.58 18.75 5.11
N GLU A 162 4.76 19.96 4.57
CA GLU A 162 3.81 20.58 3.64
C GLU A 162 3.67 19.74 2.36
N THR A 163 4.78 19.21 1.85
CA THR A 163 4.80 18.36 0.66
C THR A 163 4.06 17.04 0.90
N TYR A 164 4.20 16.44 2.08
CA TYR A 164 3.43 15.26 2.46
C TYR A 164 1.93 15.58 2.61
N THR A 165 1.59 16.59 3.44
CA THR A 165 0.20 16.89 3.83
C THR A 165 -0.65 17.42 2.68
N ARG A 166 -0.13 18.32 1.84
CA ARG A 166 -0.86 18.92 0.71
C ARG A 166 -1.23 17.92 -0.38
N HIS A 167 -0.56 16.77 -0.42
CA HIS A 167 -0.75 15.74 -1.44
C HIS A 167 -1.53 14.52 -0.94
N SER A 168 -1.99 14.55 0.32
CA SER A 168 -2.67 13.41 0.98
C SER A 168 -3.91 12.91 0.24
N LEU A 169 -4.75 13.81 -0.27
CA LEU A 169 -6.01 13.46 -0.95
C LEU A 169 -5.86 13.18 -2.45
N THR A 170 -4.65 13.30 -3.01
CA THR A 170 -4.46 13.18 -4.47
C THR A 170 -4.73 11.78 -4.98
N MET A 171 -4.54 10.73 -4.17
CA MET A 171 -4.85 9.36 -4.57
C MET A 171 -6.36 9.09 -4.67
N GLU A 172 -7.15 9.62 -3.74
CA GLU A 172 -8.61 9.50 -3.77
C GLU A 172 -9.20 10.26 -4.97
N SER A 173 -8.75 11.50 -5.19
CA SER A 173 -9.20 12.29 -6.35
C SER A 173 -8.72 11.71 -7.69
N LEU A 174 -7.53 11.09 -7.74
CA LEU A 174 -7.07 10.35 -8.92
C LEU A 174 -7.99 9.15 -9.20
N ALA A 175 -8.33 8.39 -8.17
CA ALA A 175 -9.20 7.22 -8.30
C ALA A 175 -10.58 7.60 -8.84
N GLU A 176 -11.21 8.63 -8.26
CA GLU A 176 -12.49 9.17 -8.76
C GLU A 176 -12.42 9.60 -10.22
N MET A 177 -11.35 10.31 -10.61
CA MET A 177 -11.13 10.74 -11.98
C MET A 177 -10.94 9.54 -12.93
N VAL A 178 -10.20 8.51 -12.51
CA VAL A 178 -10.00 7.30 -13.31
C VAL A 178 -11.33 6.58 -13.55
N ILE A 179 -12.18 6.44 -12.54
CA ILE A 179 -13.49 5.79 -12.70
C ILE A 179 -14.39 6.62 -13.65
N GLN A 180 -14.41 7.95 -13.50
CA GLN A 180 -15.19 8.86 -14.36
C GLN A 180 -14.77 8.78 -15.83
N VAL A 181 -13.47 8.72 -16.10
CA VAL A 181 -12.96 8.75 -17.48
C VAL A 181 -13.02 7.37 -18.14
N ARG A 182 -12.93 6.27 -17.38
CA ARG A 182 -12.73 4.93 -17.96
C ARG A 182 -13.80 4.53 -18.99
N SER A 183 -15.08 4.82 -18.74
CA SER A 183 -16.18 4.52 -19.66
C SER A 183 -16.12 5.31 -20.97
N THR A 184 -15.38 6.42 -20.99
CA THR A 184 -15.22 7.30 -22.16
C THR A 184 -14.03 6.92 -23.04
N LEU A 185 -13.10 6.12 -22.52
CA LEU A 185 -11.91 5.68 -23.25
C LEU A 185 -12.27 4.65 -24.33
N THR A 186 -11.50 4.65 -25.40
CA THR A 186 -11.55 3.58 -26.41
C THR A 186 -10.62 2.44 -26.01
N ASP A 187 -10.89 1.23 -26.48
CA ASP A 187 -10.03 0.06 -26.23
C ASP A 187 -8.56 0.35 -26.60
N ASP A 188 -8.32 1.07 -27.70
CA ASP A 188 -6.97 1.46 -28.16
C ASP A 188 -6.24 2.44 -27.23
N SER A 189 -6.96 3.28 -26.48
CA SER A 189 -6.36 4.29 -25.58
C SER A 189 -6.19 3.81 -24.14
N THR A 190 -6.87 2.72 -23.78
CA THR A 190 -6.86 2.14 -22.43
C THR A 190 -5.45 1.73 -21.95
N PRO A 191 -4.59 1.07 -22.76
CA PRO A 191 -3.24 0.73 -22.32
C PRO A 191 -2.37 1.96 -22.00
N ALA A 192 -2.42 2.98 -22.85
CA ALA A 192 -1.66 4.22 -22.64
C ALA A 192 -2.16 5.01 -21.43
N TRP A 193 -3.48 5.00 -21.20
CA TRP A 193 -4.11 5.57 -20.01
C TRP A 193 -3.62 4.87 -18.74
N ASN A 194 -3.70 3.55 -18.70
CA ASN A 194 -3.28 2.76 -17.55
C ASN A 194 -1.79 2.99 -17.23
N GLU A 195 -0.92 3.06 -18.24
CA GLU A 195 0.50 3.35 -18.00
C GLU A 195 0.72 4.77 -17.49
N ALA A 196 0.00 5.78 -18.01
CA ALA A 196 0.11 7.15 -17.50
C ALA A 196 -0.36 7.26 -16.03
N VAL A 197 -1.44 6.57 -15.66
CA VAL A 197 -1.93 6.46 -14.27
C VAL A 197 -0.88 5.77 -13.39
N LEU A 198 -0.35 4.62 -13.82
CA LEU A 198 0.68 3.90 -13.06
C LEU A 198 1.95 4.72 -12.89
N ARG A 199 2.39 5.46 -13.93
CA ARG A 199 3.54 6.36 -13.83
C ARG A 199 3.32 7.45 -12.77
N PHE A 200 2.12 8.03 -12.72
CA PHE A 200 1.76 8.98 -11.66
C PHE A 200 1.84 8.35 -10.27
N ILE A 201 1.24 7.16 -10.09
CA ILE A 201 1.17 6.49 -8.79
C ILE A 201 2.56 6.06 -8.31
N ARG A 202 3.39 5.47 -9.17
CA ARG A 202 4.78 5.08 -8.84
C ARG A 202 5.59 6.27 -8.33
N ALA A 203 5.50 7.41 -9.02
CA ALA A 203 6.15 8.63 -8.59
C ALA A 203 5.57 9.16 -7.26
N LYS A 204 4.23 9.11 -7.10
CA LYS A 204 3.52 9.53 -5.88
C LYS A 204 3.93 8.74 -4.63
N VAL A 205 4.02 7.41 -4.74
CA VAL A 205 4.39 6.53 -3.62
C VAL A 205 5.78 6.90 -3.11
N GLY A 206 6.76 7.05 -4.00
CA GLY A 206 8.10 7.49 -3.62
C GLY A 206 8.12 8.92 -3.07
N GLN A 207 7.40 9.86 -3.70
CA GLN A 207 7.30 11.24 -3.21
C GLN A 207 6.77 11.30 -1.77
N GLN A 208 5.74 10.49 -1.47
CA GLN A 208 5.16 10.38 -0.14
C GLN A 208 6.14 9.81 0.87
N LEU A 209 6.80 8.69 0.53
CA LEU A 209 7.79 8.04 1.37
C LEU A 209 8.88 9.02 1.81
N LEU A 210 9.51 9.69 0.85
CA LEU A 210 10.67 10.55 1.12
C LEU A 210 10.28 11.81 1.88
N ALA A 211 9.12 12.41 1.53
CA ALA A 211 8.64 13.60 2.22
C ALA A 211 8.26 13.30 3.67
N GLU A 212 7.57 12.19 3.92
CA GLU A 212 7.20 11.78 5.27
C GLU A 212 8.44 11.36 6.08
N HIS A 213 9.32 10.53 5.50
CA HIS A 213 10.57 10.10 6.12
C HIS A 213 11.41 11.30 6.55
N GLY A 214 11.74 12.19 5.62
CA GLY A 214 12.59 13.34 5.90
C GLY A 214 11.95 14.33 6.89
N SER A 215 10.63 14.53 6.83
CA SER A 215 9.93 15.38 7.79
C SER A 215 9.97 14.80 9.21
N LEU A 216 9.70 13.51 9.37
CA LEU A 216 9.73 12.84 10.67
C LEU A 216 11.16 12.76 11.22
N LEU A 217 12.14 12.46 10.38
CA LEU A 217 13.54 12.43 10.77
C LEU A 217 14.03 13.80 11.26
N ALA A 218 13.75 14.86 10.49
CA ALA A 218 14.08 16.22 10.90
C ALA A 218 13.35 16.62 12.19
N LYS A 219 12.08 16.22 12.35
CA LYS A 219 11.31 16.45 13.58
C LYS A 219 11.89 15.71 14.78
N GLN A 220 12.34 14.46 14.61
CA GLN A 220 12.99 13.69 15.67
C GLN A 220 14.23 14.45 16.15
N HIS A 221 15.08 14.87 15.21
CA HIS A 221 16.32 15.59 15.50
C HIS A 221 16.10 16.97 16.14
N LEU A 222 15.07 17.71 15.69
CA LEU A 222 14.68 18.98 16.32
C LEU A 222 14.14 18.83 17.76
N ASN A 223 13.57 17.67 18.11
CA ASN A 223 12.89 17.44 19.39
C ASN A 223 13.74 16.75 20.46
N GLU A 224 15.00 16.40 20.17
CA GLU A 224 15.89 15.67 21.07
C GLU A 224 16.10 16.33 22.44
N LYS A 225 15.77 17.62 22.59
CA LYS A 225 15.80 18.31 23.89
C LYS A 225 14.66 17.93 24.86
N LYS A 226 13.65 17.15 24.47
CA LYS A 226 12.43 16.93 25.28
C LYS A 226 12.09 15.47 25.64
N LYS A 227 12.54 14.46 24.89
CA LYS A 227 12.39 13.02 25.19
C LYS A 227 13.52 12.24 24.51
N GLN A 228 13.96 11.13 25.10
CA GLN A 228 14.84 10.20 24.40
C GLN A 228 14.11 9.68 23.15
N PRO A 229 14.73 9.74 21.96
CA PRO A 229 14.13 9.20 20.74
C PRO A 229 13.97 7.68 20.88
N ASP A 230 12.89 7.15 20.30
CA ASP A 230 12.68 5.71 20.21
C ASP A 230 13.78 5.10 19.32
N PRO A 231 14.65 4.22 19.86
CA PRO A 231 15.76 3.64 19.10
C PRO A 231 15.28 2.73 17.95
N ASN A 232 14.04 2.27 18.00
CA ASN A 232 13.43 1.42 16.98
C ASN A 232 12.74 2.22 15.88
N LYS A 233 12.78 3.56 15.90
CA LYS A 233 12.08 4.40 14.92
C LYS A 233 12.97 5.48 14.31
N MET A 234 13.14 5.44 12.98
CA MET A 234 13.86 6.46 12.22
C MET A 234 13.02 6.97 11.04
N GLY A 235 12.55 8.20 11.14
CA GLY A 235 11.55 8.73 10.22
C GLY A 235 10.31 7.82 10.19
N VAL A 236 10.01 7.27 9.02
CA VAL A 236 8.94 6.28 8.79
C VAL A 236 9.38 4.82 9.02
N ILE A 237 10.68 4.56 9.14
CA ILE A 237 11.23 3.22 9.28
C ILE A 237 11.09 2.75 10.73
N SER A 238 10.59 1.54 10.91
CA SER A 238 10.51 0.86 12.21
C SER A 238 11.38 -0.39 12.18
N LYS A 239 12.21 -0.57 13.21
CA LYS A 239 13.04 -1.76 13.44
C LYS A 239 12.33 -2.74 14.36
N GLY A 240 12.66 -4.02 14.25
CA GLY A 240 12.13 -5.06 15.16
C GLY A 240 10.61 -5.19 15.10
N ILE A 241 10.00 -5.01 13.91
CA ILE A 241 8.57 -5.23 13.72
C ILE A 241 8.31 -6.73 13.87
N SER A 242 7.57 -7.14 14.89
CA SER A 242 7.05 -8.51 14.99
C SER A 242 6.01 -8.75 13.90
N ALA A 243 6.23 -9.77 13.07
CA ALA A 243 5.27 -10.19 12.06
C ALA A 243 3.90 -10.49 12.66
N TRP A 244 3.91 -11.16 13.82
CA TRP A 244 2.68 -11.60 14.49
C TRP A 244 1.90 -10.44 15.10
N GLU A 245 2.57 -9.52 15.81
CA GLU A 245 1.91 -8.33 16.35
C GLU A 245 1.31 -7.46 15.24
N LEU A 246 1.97 -7.42 14.08
CA LEU A 246 1.46 -6.70 12.92
C LEU A 246 0.19 -7.35 12.38
N VAL A 247 0.17 -8.69 12.24
CA VAL A 247 -1.02 -9.46 11.85
C VAL A 247 -2.18 -9.21 12.82
N GLU A 248 -1.94 -9.33 14.13
CA GLU A 248 -2.98 -9.18 15.16
C GLU A 248 -3.65 -7.79 15.10
N GLN A 249 -2.85 -6.74 14.95
CA GLN A 249 -3.35 -5.36 14.80
C GLN A 249 -4.16 -5.20 13.52
N SER A 250 -3.68 -5.75 12.39
CA SER A 250 -4.38 -5.71 11.12
C SER A 250 -5.69 -6.51 11.14
N VAL A 251 -5.73 -7.65 11.83
CA VAL A 251 -6.96 -8.44 12.05
C VAL A 251 -7.97 -7.64 12.83
N THR A 252 -7.56 -7.00 13.93
CA THR A 252 -8.44 -6.17 14.75
C THR A 252 -9.06 -5.04 13.92
N GLU A 253 -8.27 -4.36 13.10
CA GLU A 253 -8.76 -3.27 12.24
C GLU A 253 -9.70 -3.79 11.14
N ALA A 254 -9.34 -4.85 10.43
CA ALA A 254 -10.18 -5.45 9.39
C ALA A 254 -11.49 -6.00 9.95
N LYS A 255 -11.46 -6.59 11.14
CA LYS A 255 -12.64 -7.12 11.85
C LYS A 255 -13.65 -6.01 12.14
N HIS A 256 -13.20 -4.89 12.70
CA HIS A 256 -14.09 -3.75 12.94
C HIS A 256 -14.75 -3.23 11.66
N LEU A 257 -14.02 -3.20 10.54
CA LEU A 257 -14.56 -2.76 9.25
C LEU A 257 -15.58 -3.76 8.69
N CYS A 258 -15.30 -5.06 8.83
CA CYS A 258 -16.20 -6.14 8.40
C CYS A 258 -17.51 -6.12 9.22
N GLU A 259 -17.41 -6.04 10.55
CA GLU A 259 -18.58 -6.01 11.45
C GLU A 259 -19.42 -4.76 11.26
N ALA A 260 -18.78 -3.61 11.02
CA ALA A 260 -19.51 -2.39 10.69
C ALA A 260 -20.37 -2.51 9.41
N HIS A 261 -20.02 -3.44 8.50
CA HIS A 261 -20.75 -3.64 7.24
C HIS A 261 -21.71 -4.84 7.26
N TYR A 262 -21.23 -5.99 7.73
CA TYR A 262 -21.94 -7.27 7.68
C TYR A 262 -22.55 -7.66 9.04
N LEU A 263 -22.37 -6.86 10.10
CA LEU A 263 -22.74 -7.15 11.50
C LEU A 263 -22.01 -8.34 12.14
N HIS A 264 -21.32 -9.11 11.33
CA HIS A 264 -20.51 -10.26 11.70
C HIS A 264 -19.18 -10.22 10.97
N SER A 265 -18.19 -10.90 11.52
CA SER A 265 -16.90 -11.16 10.88
C SER A 265 -16.54 -12.64 11.05
N PRO A 266 -15.78 -13.22 10.10
CA PRO A 266 -15.20 -14.53 10.32
C PRO A 266 -14.11 -14.43 11.40
N SER A 267 -13.98 -15.50 12.19
CA SER A 267 -12.82 -15.65 13.07
C SER A 267 -11.55 -15.77 12.22
N VAL A 268 -10.43 -15.29 12.77
CA VAL A 268 -9.10 -15.49 12.18
C VAL A 268 -8.37 -16.49 13.06
N ILE A 269 -7.63 -17.43 12.49
CA ILE A 269 -6.90 -18.46 13.25
C ILE A 269 -5.47 -18.53 12.72
N GLY A 270 -4.49 -18.29 13.59
CA GLY A 270 -3.08 -18.47 13.31
C GLY A 270 -2.69 -19.94 13.36
N ILE A 271 -2.13 -20.45 12.27
CA ILE A 271 -1.65 -21.83 12.17
C ILE A 271 -0.13 -21.85 12.22
N PRO A 272 0.47 -22.83 12.92
CA PRO A 272 1.89 -23.10 12.85
C PRO A 272 2.37 -23.27 11.42
N SER A 273 3.59 -22.83 11.16
CA SER A 273 4.36 -23.29 10.01
C SER A 273 5.56 -24.10 10.50
N GLU A 274 6.19 -24.87 9.61
CA GLU A 274 7.44 -25.59 9.92
C GLU A 274 8.53 -24.65 10.46
N THR A 275 8.49 -23.37 10.06
CA THR A 275 9.44 -22.32 10.47
C THR A 275 8.95 -21.46 11.65
N SER A 276 7.68 -21.57 12.04
CA SER A 276 7.07 -20.82 13.14
C SER A 276 6.02 -21.70 13.84
N PRO A 277 6.42 -22.54 14.82
CA PRO A 277 5.59 -23.62 15.36
C PRO A 277 4.44 -23.16 16.29
N THR A 278 4.31 -21.85 16.55
CA THR A 278 3.37 -21.33 17.54
C THR A 278 1.97 -21.14 16.93
N ILE A 279 0.96 -21.85 17.47
CA ILE A 279 -0.46 -21.62 17.18
C ILE A 279 -0.88 -20.32 17.85
N PHE A 280 -1.65 -19.48 17.15
CA PHE A 280 -2.32 -18.34 17.76
C PHE A 280 -3.81 -18.36 17.45
N ILE A 281 -4.61 -18.19 18.50
CA ILE A 281 -6.04 -17.92 18.37
C ILE A 281 -6.22 -16.48 18.84
N PRO A 282 -6.67 -15.54 17.98
CA PRO A 282 -6.97 -14.18 18.40
C PRO A 282 -7.95 -14.24 19.56
N GLN A 283 -7.56 -13.67 20.69
CA GLN A 283 -8.48 -13.51 21.81
C GLN A 283 -9.58 -12.54 21.36
N SER A 284 -10.77 -13.04 21.04
CA SER A 284 -11.98 -12.24 21.21
C SER A 284 -12.91 -12.94 22.19
N LEU A 285 -13.20 -12.22 23.29
CA LEU A 285 -14.06 -12.54 24.43
C LEU A 285 -13.40 -13.25 25.63
N SER A 286 -12.57 -12.52 26.37
CA SER A 286 -12.60 -12.64 27.84
C SER A 286 -13.07 -11.31 28.43
N PRO A 287 -14.12 -11.26 29.29
CA PRO A 287 -14.48 -10.04 29.98
C PRO A 287 -13.30 -9.59 30.85
N SER A 288 -13.06 -8.28 30.89
CA SER A 288 -12.07 -7.66 31.76
C SER A 288 -12.13 -8.27 33.17
N PRO A 289 -11.02 -8.76 33.75
CA PRO A 289 -11.04 -9.23 35.13
C PRO A 289 -11.31 -8.03 36.03
N THR A 290 -12.54 -7.97 36.54
CA THR A 290 -12.89 -7.06 37.61
C THR A 290 -12.28 -7.64 38.89
N THR A 291 -11.26 -6.95 39.38
CA THR A 291 -10.66 -6.97 40.71
C THR A 291 -11.29 -7.92 41.75
N ALA A 292 -10.62 -9.03 42.07
CA ALA A 292 -10.54 -9.61 43.41
C ALA A 292 -9.40 -10.66 43.44
N GLY A 293 -8.44 -10.47 44.33
CA GLY A 293 -7.17 -11.18 44.30
C GLY A 293 -7.23 -12.64 44.76
N THR A 294 -6.36 -13.43 44.15
CA THR A 294 -5.49 -14.41 44.84
C THR A 294 -4.34 -14.72 43.90
N GLU A 295 -3.11 -14.50 44.35
CA GLU A 295 -1.90 -14.91 43.65
C GLU A 295 -1.82 -16.44 43.65
N THR A 296 -2.07 -17.06 42.51
CA THR A 296 -1.56 -18.39 42.19
C THR A 296 -0.54 -18.26 41.08
N LYS A 297 0.71 -18.59 41.41
CA LYS A 297 1.79 -18.78 40.46
C LYS A 297 1.50 -20.05 39.66
N ASP A 298 0.95 -19.88 38.47
CA ASP A 298 1.04 -20.91 37.44
C ASP A 298 2.19 -20.51 36.50
N ASP A 299 3.39 -21.00 36.88
CA ASP A 299 4.55 -21.12 36.00
C ASP A 299 4.24 -22.21 34.95
N GLU A 300 3.43 -21.89 33.94
CA GLU A 300 3.48 -22.60 32.65
C GLU A 300 4.20 -21.69 31.67
N SER A 301 5.52 -21.86 31.63
CA SER A 301 6.37 -21.36 30.55
C SER A 301 5.92 -22.03 29.25
N HIS A 302 5.04 -21.38 28.49
CA HIS A 302 4.95 -21.63 27.06
C HIS A 302 6.34 -21.37 26.48
N GLU A 303 7.06 -22.44 26.12
CA GLU A 303 8.24 -22.39 25.25
C GLU A 303 7.76 -21.93 23.85
N GLY A 304 7.35 -20.67 23.73
CA GLY A 304 6.95 -20.05 22.47
C GLY A 304 8.21 -19.64 21.72
N GLY A 305 8.39 -20.16 20.51
CA GLY A 305 9.44 -19.66 19.61
C GLY A 305 9.30 -18.17 19.39
N GLU A 306 10.42 -17.43 19.32
CA GLU A 306 10.41 -16.01 18.97
C GLU A 306 9.83 -15.84 17.56
N PHE A 307 8.78 -15.03 17.42
CA PHE A 307 8.21 -14.70 16.12
C PHE A 307 9.21 -13.90 15.27
N PRO A 308 9.21 -14.08 13.94
CA PRO A 308 10.15 -13.37 13.08
C PRO A 308 9.94 -11.85 13.18
N THR A 309 11.05 -11.13 13.24
CA THR A 309 11.05 -9.67 13.24
C THR A 309 11.79 -9.13 12.02
N PHE A 310 11.38 -7.96 11.54
CA PHE A 310 11.99 -7.31 10.38
C PHE A 310 12.01 -5.78 10.54
N THR A 311 12.79 -5.11 9.68
CA THR A 311 12.85 -3.64 9.61
C THR A 311 12.15 -3.18 8.34
N ASN A 312 11.16 -2.29 8.44
CA ASN A 312 10.42 -1.80 7.27
C ASN A 312 9.59 -0.53 7.58
N VAL A 313 8.83 -0.05 6.60
CA VAL A 313 7.79 0.98 6.77
C VAL A 313 6.53 0.32 7.34
N ARG A 314 6.44 0.24 8.67
CA ARG A 314 5.32 -0.41 9.39
C ARG A 314 3.93 0.01 8.87
N PRO A 315 3.62 1.31 8.64
CA PRO A 315 2.30 1.70 8.16
C PRO A 315 1.92 1.13 6.78
N TRP A 316 2.91 0.90 5.89
CA TRP A 316 2.66 0.32 4.56
C TRP A 316 2.31 -1.16 4.65
N LEU A 317 3.01 -1.89 5.51
CA LEU A 317 2.73 -3.31 5.73
C LEU A 317 1.39 -3.51 6.44
N GLN A 318 1.07 -2.67 7.43
CA GLN A 318 -0.23 -2.69 8.10
C GLN A 318 -1.35 -2.42 7.09
N PHE A 319 -1.21 -1.40 6.24
CA PHE A 319 -2.17 -1.11 5.17
C PHE A 319 -2.40 -2.34 4.27
N ALA A 320 -1.31 -2.96 3.79
CA ALA A 320 -1.41 -4.11 2.91
C ALA A 320 -2.13 -5.30 3.58
N LEU A 321 -1.78 -5.62 4.82
CA LEU A 321 -2.43 -6.69 5.59
C LEU A 321 -3.90 -6.39 5.85
N VAL A 322 -4.25 -5.15 6.22
CA VAL A 322 -5.64 -4.74 6.43
C VAL A 322 -6.46 -4.90 5.14
N GLU A 323 -5.93 -4.46 3.99
CA GLU A 323 -6.64 -4.61 2.71
C GLU A 323 -6.84 -6.07 2.30
N LEU A 324 -5.82 -6.92 2.48
CA LEU A 324 -5.95 -8.37 2.22
C LEU A 324 -6.96 -9.03 3.15
N LEU A 325 -6.87 -8.77 4.46
CA LEU A 325 -7.81 -9.31 5.46
C LEU A 325 -9.22 -8.82 5.22
N LYS A 326 -9.41 -7.53 4.91
CA LYS A 326 -10.72 -6.99 4.54
C LYS A 326 -11.30 -7.72 3.35
N ASN A 327 -10.53 -7.96 2.29
CA ASN A 327 -11.01 -8.68 1.11
C ASN A 327 -11.45 -10.10 1.46
N SER A 328 -10.61 -10.85 2.19
CA SER A 328 -10.91 -12.21 2.65
C SER A 328 -12.14 -12.26 3.57
N MET A 329 -12.27 -11.31 4.49
CA MET A 329 -13.44 -11.19 5.39
C MET A 329 -14.71 -10.84 4.60
N ALA A 330 -14.60 -9.88 3.67
CA ALA A 330 -15.70 -9.42 2.83
C ALA A 330 -16.31 -10.57 2.04
N ILE A 331 -15.48 -11.31 1.32
CA ILE A 331 -15.95 -12.34 0.40
C ILE A 331 -16.51 -13.53 1.17
N THR A 332 -15.92 -13.87 2.33
CA THR A 332 -16.41 -14.92 3.23
C THR A 332 -17.79 -14.55 3.78
N ALA A 333 -17.91 -13.36 4.39
CA ALA A 333 -19.18 -12.88 4.93
C ALA A 333 -20.24 -12.76 3.84
N HIS A 334 -19.92 -12.12 2.71
CA HIS A 334 -20.86 -11.92 1.60
C HIS A 334 -21.39 -13.25 1.06
N ARG A 335 -20.53 -14.21 0.69
CA ARG A 335 -20.97 -15.47 0.09
C ARG A 335 -21.80 -16.32 1.06
N GLN A 336 -21.41 -16.38 2.33
CA GLN A 336 -22.14 -17.20 3.31
C GLN A 336 -23.45 -16.57 3.76
N LEU A 337 -23.50 -15.25 3.96
CA LEU A 337 -24.74 -14.56 4.29
C LEU A 337 -25.73 -14.62 3.12
N MET A 338 -25.28 -14.42 1.88
CA MET A 338 -26.15 -14.55 0.70
C MET A 338 -26.67 -15.99 0.51
N ALA A 339 -25.86 -17.01 0.83
CA ALA A 339 -26.28 -18.42 0.77
C ALA A 339 -27.41 -18.77 1.75
N THR A 340 -27.63 -17.96 2.81
CA THR A 340 -28.76 -18.14 3.74
C THR A 340 -30.09 -17.61 3.20
N GLY A 341 -30.11 -17.00 2.00
CA GLY A 341 -31.32 -16.47 1.36
C GLY A 341 -31.87 -15.19 2.01
N VAL A 342 -31.05 -14.53 2.83
CA VAL A 342 -31.39 -13.25 3.48
C VAL A 342 -30.94 -12.12 2.56
N ASP A 343 -31.91 -11.48 1.88
CA ASP A 343 -31.66 -10.26 1.10
C ASP A 343 -31.37 -9.09 2.07
N GLY A 344 -30.10 -8.70 2.12
CA GLY A 344 -29.64 -7.48 2.76
C GLY A 344 -29.24 -7.60 4.24
N PRO A 345 -28.45 -6.63 4.76
CA PRO A 345 -27.87 -6.66 6.10
C PRO A 345 -28.87 -6.45 7.26
N GLN A 346 -30.18 -6.52 7.02
CA GLN A 346 -31.21 -6.13 8.00
C GLN A 346 -31.93 -7.28 8.71
N HIS A 347 -31.72 -8.56 8.37
CA HIS A 347 -32.61 -9.63 8.87
C HIS A 347 -31.96 -10.88 9.50
N TYR A 348 -30.74 -10.80 10.03
CA TYR A 348 -30.11 -11.96 10.70
C TYR A 348 -30.44 -12.13 12.20
N TYR A 349 -31.33 -11.30 12.78
CA TYR A 349 -31.61 -11.33 14.23
C TYR A 349 -32.46 -12.52 14.73
N GLU A 350 -32.99 -13.40 13.87
CA GLU A 350 -33.94 -14.44 14.30
C GLU A 350 -33.40 -15.88 14.34
N THR A 351 -32.09 -16.09 14.15
CA THR A 351 -31.49 -17.44 14.29
C THR A 351 -30.26 -17.48 15.20
N SER A 352 -30.26 -16.72 16.30
CA SER A 352 -29.44 -17.11 17.46
C SER A 352 -30.11 -18.30 18.14
N SER A 353 -29.61 -19.48 17.82
CA SER A 353 -29.96 -20.73 18.49
C SER A 353 -29.57 -20.66 19.97
N ALA A 354 -30.37 -21.34 20.79
CA ALA A 354 -30.41 -21.27 22.24
C ALA A 354 -29.22 -21.93 22.97
N ASP A 355 -28.05 -22.03 22.34
CA ASP A 355 -26.83 -22.55 22.95
C ASP A 355 -25.76 -21.46 22.87
N GLY A 356 -25.29 -20.99 24.02
CA GLY A 356 -24.38 -19.84 24.17
C GLY A 356 -22.95 -20.07 23.66
N ASN A 357 -22.79 -20.58 22.44
CA ASN A 357 -21.54 -20.52 21.69
C ASN A 357 -21.57 -19.30 20.78
N ASP A 358 -20.66 -18.38 21.07
CA ASP A 358 -20.31 -17.27 20.20
C ASP A 358 -19.68 -17.82 18.91
N GLU A 359 -20.38 -17.75 17.77
CA GLU A 359 -19.76 -17.96 16.45
C GLU A 359 -20.73 -17.52 15.34
N SER A 360 -20.32 -16.59 14.49
CA SER A 360 -21.10 -16.04 13.37
C SER A 360 -21.56 -17.06 12.32
N GLY A 361 -21.22 -18.36 12.49
CA GLY A 361 -21.41 -19.41 11.50
C GLY A 361 -20.52 -19.27 10.26
N LEU A 362 -19.69 -18.22 10.21
CA LEU A 362 -18.80 -17.93 9.09
C LEU A 362 -17.56 -18.84 9.13
N HIS A 363 -17.06 -19.22 7.96
CA HIS A 363 -15.83 -19.99 7.86
C HIS A 363 -14.65 -19.16 8.38
N PRO A 364 -13.76 -19.75 9.21
CA PRO A 364 -12.59 -19.03 9.67
C PRO A 364 -11.65 -18.72 8.52
N ILE A 365 -10.94 -17.60 8.65
CA ILE A 365 -9.78 -17.26 7.83
C ILE A 365 -8.55 -17.76 8.57
N PHE A 366 -7.65 -18.44 7.87
CA PHE A 366 -6.41 -18.90 8.47
C PHE A 366 -5.25 -17.99 8.10
N VAL A 367 -4.30 -17.83 9.02
CA VAL A 367 -3.07 -17.06 8.80
C VAL A 367 -1.86 -17.91 9.13
N GLN A 368 -0.87 -17.91 8.24
CA GLN A 368 0.44 -18.53 8.48
C GLN A 368 1.54 -17.49 8.34
N VAL A 369 2.56 -17.62 9.17
CA VAL A 369 3.79 -16.82 9.07
C VAL A 369 4.95 -17.77 8.83
N HIS A 370 5.71 -17.53 7.77
CA HIS A 370 6.89 -18.29 7.42
C HIS A 370 8.13 -17.41 7.54
N ASP A 371 9.18 -17.95 8.14
CA ASP A 371 10.47 -17.31 8.26
C ASP A 371 11.50 -18.03 7.38
N THR A 372 11.75 -17.47 6.19
CA THR A 372 12.74 -18.02 5.23
C THR A 372 14.05 -17.25 5.31
N ASP A 373 15.10 -17.71 4.64
CA ASP A 373 16.40 -17.02 4.65
C ASP A 373 16.30 -15.58 4.12
N ASP A 374 15.51 -15.36 3.07
CA ASP A 374 15.42 -14.08 2.36
C ASP A 374 14.17 -13.25 2.71
N PHE A 375 13.08 -13.92 3.11
CA PHE A 375 11.78 -13.29 3.32
C PHE A 375 11.11 -13.71 4.64
N VAL A 376 10.35 -12.78 5.21
CA VAL A 376 9.23 -13.09 6.08
C VAL A 376 7.97 -13.13 5.23
N GLU A 377 7.28 -14.25 5.20
CA GLU A 377 6.08 -14.44 4.39
C GLU A 377 4.85 -14.58 5.28
N ILE A 378 3.78 -13.86 4.93
CA ILE A 378 2.49 -13.93 5.63
C ILE A 378 1.46 -14.40 4.62
N GLU A 379 0.83 -15.53 4.90
CA GLU A 379 -0.24 -16.10 4.08
C GLU A 379 -1.58 -15.94 4.79
N ILE A 380 -2.58 -15.41 4.07
CA ILE A 380 -3.97 -15.30 4.51
C ILE A 380 -4.80 -16.22 3.63
N LEU A 381 -5.46 -17.20 4.25
CA LEU A 381 -6.19 -18.27 3.58
C LEU A 381 -7.68 -18.13 3.91
N ASP A 382 -8.45 -17.57 2.98
CA ASP A 382 -9.91 -17.62 3.07
C ASP A 382 -10.47 -18.90 2.46
N GLN A 383 -11.73 -19.19 2.75
CA GLN A 383 -12.42 -20.41 2.30
C GLN A 383 -13.64 -20.07 1.44
N ALA A 384 -13.55 -18.97 0.70
CA ALA A 384 -14.69 -18.33 0.08
C ALA A 384 -14.81 -18.64 -1.42
N GLY A 385 -14.40 -19.82 -1.91
CA GLY A 385 -14.68 -20.31 -3.26
C GLY A 385 -13.78 -19.80 -4.40
N GLY A 386 -12.75 -19.02 -4.10
CA GLY A 386 -11.66 -18.72 -5.04
C GLY A 386 -11.87 -17.51 -5.97
N ILE A 387 -10.96 -17.34 -6.92
CA ILE A 387 -10.95 -16.27 -7.93
C ILE A 387 -11.46 -16.82 -9.28
N GLU A 388 -12.40 -16.12 -9.92
CA GLU A 388 -12.89 -16.48 -11.26
C GLU A 388 -12.14 -15.73 -12.39
N ASP A 389 -11.64 -14.52 -12.09
CA ASP A 389 -10.90 -13.66 -13.01
C ASP A 389 -9.38 -13.97 -13.04
N ASP A 390 -8.66 -13.42 -14.01
CA ASP A 390 -7.19 -13.45 -13.96
C ASP A 390 -6.69 -12.66 -12.75
N SER A 391 -5.93 -13.32 -11.88
CA SER A 391 -5.32 -12.71 -10.69
C SER A 391 -4.51 -11.45 -11.01
N SER A 392 -3.93 -11.32 -12.21
CA SER A 392 -3.16 -10.12 -12.59
C SER A 392 -4.05 -8.89 -12.74
N ASP A 393 -5.28 -9.09 -13.22
CA ASP A 393 -6.22 -7.99 -13.45
C ASP A 393 -6.64 -7.37 -12.12
N LEU A 394 -6.82 -8.18 -11.06
CA LEU A 394 -7.19 -7.73 -9.71
C LEU A 394 -6.25 -6.66 -9.10
N PHE A 395 -5.01 -6.57 -9.60
CA PHE A 395 -4.04 -5.55 -9.19
C PHE A 395 -4.11 -4.26 -10.00
N SER A 396 -5.00 -4.16 -10.98
CA SER A 396 -5.20 -2.95 -11.77
C SER A 396 -5.80 -1.84 -10.91
N PHE A 397 -5.37 -0.61 -11.16
CA PHE A 397 -5.83 0.53 -10.38
C PHE A 397 -7.32 0.83 -10.65
N CYS A 398 -8.11 0.95 -9.58
CA CYS A 398 -9.52 1.35 -9.61
C CYS A 398 -10.43 0.44 -10.43
N GLN A 399 -10.38 -0.89 -10.29
CA GLN A 399 -11.24 -1.79 -11.09
C GLN A 399 -12.74 -1.66 -10.84
N THR A 400 -13.16 -1.04 -9.74
CA THR A 400 -14.57 -0.81 -9.42
C THR A 400 -15.28 0.03 -10.50
N GLN A 401 -16.46 -0.42 -10.95
CA GLN A 401 -17.29 0.29 -11.94
C GLN A 401 -18.31 1.25 -11.30
N GLU A 402 -18.58 1.12 -10.00
CA GLU A 402 -19.56 1.95 -9.29
C GLU A 402 -18.89 3.16 -8.60
N LEU A 403 -19.26 4.37 -9.04
CA LEU A 403 -19.01 5.61 -8.30
C LEU A 403 -20.09 5.76 -7.24
N TRP A 404 -19.70 5.81 -5.97
CA TRP A 404 -20.61 6.11 -4.86
C TRP A 404 -21.14 7.54 -5.00
N ASP A 405 -22.47 7.72 -4.99
CA ASP A 405 -23.08 9.05 -4.96
C ASP A 405 -22.95 9.65 -3.54
N ARG A 406 -22.04 10.62 -3.40
CA ARG A 406 -21.77 11.32 -2.14
C ARG A 406 -22.98 12.06 -1.57
N LEU A 407 -24.01 12.37 -2.36
CA LEU A 407 -25.12 13.22 -1.93
C LEU A 407 -26.27 12.46 -1.27
N ASP A 408 -26.49 11.19 -1.61
CA ASP A 408 -27.61 10.41 -1.06
C ASP A 408 -27.27 9.77 0.31
N ASP A 409 -26.00 9.46 0.59
CA ASP A 409 -25.56 8.78 1.83
C ASP A 409 -25.07 9.72 2.95
N GLN A 410 -25.23 11.05 2.78
CA GLN A 410 -24.75 12.05 3.75
C GLN A 410 -25.62 12.21 5.01
N GLN A 411 -26.73 11.48 5.16
CA GLN A 411 -27.69 11.75 6.24
C GLN A 411 -27.37 11.13 7.62
N THR A 412 -26.38 10.25 7.75
CA THR A 412 -25.94 9.77 9.08
C THR A 412 -24.42 9.77 9.21
N TYR A 413 -23.93 10.73 9.97
CA TYR A 413 -22.51 10.98 10.33
C TYR A 413 -21.82 9.82 11.09
N ALA A 414 -22.48 8.66 11.21
CA ALA A 414 -22.00 7.47 11.91
C ALA A 414 -22.10 6.16 11.09
N GLN A 415 -22.66 6.20 9.87
CA GLN A 415 -22.81 5.04 8.96
C GLN A 415 -22.13 5.28 7.60
N THR A 416 -21.04 6.04 7.61
CA THR A 416 -20.40 6.56 6.41
C THR A 416 -19.33 5.60 5.91
N ARG A 417 -19.46 5.19 4.62
CA ARG A 417 -18.67 4.22 3.84
C ARG A 417 -19.26 2.81 3.95
N SER A 418 -19.43 2.11 2.82
CA SER A 418 -19.24 0.66 2.84
C SER A 418 -17.78 0.45 3.23
N PRO A 419 -17.46 0.13 4.50
CA PRO A 419 -16.08 0.14 5.01
C PRO A 419 -15.19 -0.90 4.31
N VAL A 420 -15.85 -1.84 3.63
CA VAL A 420 -15.27 -3.04 3.05
C VAL A 420 -15.08 -2.92 1.52
N GLN A 421 -15.97 -2.23 0.80
CA GLN A 421 -15.85 -2.02 -0.65
C GLN A 421 -15.46 -0.57 -0.97
N GLY A 422 -14.16 -0.35 -1.23
CA GLY A 422 -13.60 0.96 -1.59
C GLY A 422 -13.56 1.22 -3.10
N LEU A 423 -12.73 2.18 -3.52
CA LEU A 423 -12.53 2.58 -4.92
C LEU A 423 -11.77 1.55 -5.78
N GLY A 424 -11.50 0.34 -5.27
CA GLY A 424 -10.73 -0.67 -6.00
C GLY A 424 -9.23 -0.35 -6.11
N VAL A 425 -8.64 0.28 -5.09
CA VAL A 425 -7.20 0.66 -5.06
C VAL A 425 -6.34 -0.20 -4.14
N GLY A 426 -6.96 -0.94 -3.20
CA GLY A 426 -6.29 -1.65 -2.11
C GLY A 426 -5.19 -2.60 -2.56
N LEU A 427 -5.53 -3.57 -3.43
CA LEU A 427 -4.59 -4.58 -3.93
C LEU A 427 -3.44 -3.95 -4.73
N CYS A 428 -3.77 -3.03 -5.64
CA CYS A 428 -2.80 -2.31 -6.45
C CYS A 428 -1.76 -1.59 -5.56
N MET A 429 -2.24 -0.81 -4.58
CA MET A 429 -1.38 -0.06 -3.67
C MET A 429 -0.57 -0.97 -2.75
N SER A 430 -1.17 -2.04 -2.23
CA SER A 430 -0.48 -3.05 -1.42
C SER A 430 0.71 -3.64 -2.17
N ARG A 431 0.50 -4.05 -3.43
CA ARG A 431 1.58 -4.56 -4.29
C ARG A 431 2.67 -3.50 -4.53
N MET A 432 2.28 -2.26 -4.84
CA MET A 432 3.25 -1.18 -5.09
C MET A 432 4.09 -0.83 -3.85
N TYR A 433 3.50 -0.82 -2.66
CA TYR A 433 4.22 -0.58 -1.41
C TYR A 433 5.25 -1.66 -1.11
N LEU A 434 4.88 -2.93 -1.27
CA LEU A 434 5.80 -4.04 -1.04
C LEU A 434 6.92 -4.07 -2.10
N GLN A 435 6.57 -3.90 -3.38
CA GLN A 435 7.54 -3.88 -4.48
C GLN A 435 8.58 -2.76 -4.35
N HIS A 436 8.21 -1.63 -3.73
CA HIS A 436 9.14 -0.52 -3.50
C HIS A 436 10.41 -0.97 -2.77
N PHE A 437 10.30 -1.96 -1.88
CA PHE A 437 11.43 -2.49 -1.12
C PHE A 437 11.81 -3.93 -1.52
N GLY A 438 11.35 -4.43 -2.67
CA GLY A 438 11.69 -5.76 -3.17
C GLY A 438 10.81 -6.88 -2.63
N GLY A 439 9.73 -6.53 -1.94
CA GLY A 439 8.69 -7.46 -1.52
C GLY A 439 7.63 -7.67 -2.60
N MET A 440 6.62 -8.46 -2.27
CA MET A 440 5.56 -8.79 -3.22
C MET A 440 4.23 -9.09 -2.53
N VAL A 441 3.13 -8.87 -3.25
CA VAL A 441 1.80 -9.38 -2.93
C VAL A 441 1.34 -10.29 -4.06
N GLU A 442 0.99 -11.52 -3.73
CA GLU A 442 0.47 -12.54 -4.65
C GLU A 442 -0.91 -13.00 -4.22
N LEU A 443 -1.72 -13.40 -5.19
CA LEU A 443 -3.01 -14.06 -4.97
C LEU A 443 -2.96 -15.39 -5.71
N GLU A 444 -3.34 -16.46 -5.03
CA GLU A 444 -3.35 -17.82 -5.56
C GLU A 444 -4.75 -18.41 -5.37
N ASP A 445 -5.37 -18.85 -6.47
CA ASP A 445 -6.64 -19.58 -6.42
C ASP A 445 -6.38 -21.00 -5.88
N ARG A 446 -6.90 -21.28 -4.69
CA ARG A 446 -6.69 -22.55 -4.01
C ARG A 446 -7.90 -23.46 -4.22
N GLN A 447 -7.64 -24.67 -4.71
CA GLN A 447 -8.67 -25.71 -4.80
C GLN A 447 -8.91 -26.35 -3.43
N GLU A 448 -9.85 -27.29 -3.34
CA GLU A 448 -10.03 -28.06 -2.10
C GLU A 448 -8.82 -28.97 -1.89
N ASP A 449 -8.12 -28.76 -0.77
CA ASP A 449 -6.88 -29.47 -0.45
C ASP A 449 -6.99 -30.18 0.90
N ASN A 450 -6.52 -31.43 0.93
CA ASN A 450 -6.25 -32.14 2.18
C ASN A 450 -4.92 -31.62 2.74
N LEU A 451 -5.01 -30.67 3.66
CA LEU A 451 -3.85 -30.09 4.31
C LEU A 451 -3.27 -31.01 5.41
N PRO A 452 -2.03 -30.76 5.83
CA PRO A 452 -1.36 -31.59 6.84
C PRO A 452 -2.09 -31.58 8.19
N PRO A 453 -1.81 -32.56 9.09
CA PRO A 453 -2.64 -32.89 10.25
C PRO A 453 -2.87 -31.75 11.24
N GLU A 454 -2.02 -30.72 11.23
CA GLU A 454 -2.16 -29.48 12.01
C GLU A 454 -3.37 -28.62 11.61
N PHE A 455 -3.96 -28.84 10.44
CA PHE A 455 -5.22 -28.19 10.06
C PHE A 455 -6.41 -28.98 10.65
N PRO A 456 -7.29 -28.34 11.43
CA PRO A 456 -8.39 -29.04 12.11
C PRO A 456 -9.40 -29.68 11.14
N GLN A 457 -9.47 -29.19 9.89
CA GLN A 457 -10.32 -29.72 8.80
C GLN A 457 -9.65 -29.45 7.44
N ALA A 458 -10.03 -30.20 6.40
CA ALA A 458 -9.63 -29.90 5.02
C ALA A 458 -10.08 -28.47 4.66
N LEU A 459 -9.19 -27.66 4.08
CA LEU A 459 -9.57 -26.33 3.63
C LEU A 459 -10.49 -26.44 2.42
N LYS A 460 -11.56 -25.66 2.45
CA LYS A 460 -12.41 -25.48 1.27
C LYS A 460 -11.69 -24.63 0.22
N LYS A 461 -12.22 -24.68 -1.00
CA LYS A 461 -11.83 -23.79 -2.10
C LYS A 461 -11.83 -22.34 -1.62
N GLY A 462 -10.83 -21.57 -1.99
CA GLY A 462 -10.67 -20.18 -1.52
C GLY A 462 -9.46 -19.51 -2.14
N VAL A 463 -9.07 -18.36 -1.61
CA VAL A 463 -7.88 -17.63 -2.06
C VAL A 463 -6.80 -17.71 -0.98
N THR A 464 -5.56 -17.87 -1.43
CA THR A 464 -4.37 -17.61 -0.60
C THR A 464 -3.79 -16.26 -1.02
N SER A 465 -3.80 -15.29 -0.12
CA SER A 465 -3.11 -14.03 -0.29
C SER A 465 -1.75 -14.10 0.39
N ARG A 466 -0.65 -13.94 -0.36
CA ARG A 466 0.71 -14.03 0.15
C ARG A 466 1.40 -12.68 0.14
N LEU A 467 1.88 -12.24 1.31
CA LEU A 467 2.69 -11.04 1.49
C LEU A 467 4.14 -11.46 1.73
N ARG A 468 5.06 -11.12 0.82
CA ARG A 468 6.50 -11.45 0.94
C ARG A 468 7.28 -10.20 1.32
N ILE A 469 7.88 -10.20 2.51
CA ILE A 469 8.60 -9.06 3.07
C ILE A 469 10.10 -9.39 3.10
N PRO A 470 10.95 -8.67 2.36
CA PRO A 470 12.37 -8.97 2.32
C PRO A 470 13.04 -8.66 3.65
N LYS A 471 13.90 -9.56 4.11
CA LYS A 471 14.72 -9.38 5.33
C LYS A 471 15.93 -8.45 5.08
N SER A 472 16.45 -8.47 3.85
CA SER A 472 17.62 -7.71 3.43
C SER A 472 17.32 -6.85 2.22
N THR A 473 17.96 -5.69 2.14
CA THR A 473 17.83 -4.82 0.97
C THR A 473 18.62 -5.27 -0.25
N SER A 474 19.55 -6.22 -0.11
CA SER A 474 20.29 -6.82 -1.22
C SER A 474 19.38 -7.45 -2.28
N ILE A 475 18.14 -7.78 -1.91
CA ILE A 475 17.13 -8.35 -2.81
C ILE A 475 16.70 -7.34 -3.89
N LEU A 476 16.69 -6.03 -3.59
CA LEU A 476 16.39 -4.97 -4.57
C LEU A 476 17.42 -4.88 -5.69
N GLU A 477 18.68 -5.20 -5.41
CA GLU A 477 19.78 -5.12 -6.38
C GLU A 477 19.74 -6.29 -7.38
N GLN A 478 19.11 -7.40 -6.99
CA GLN A 478 19.01 -8.60 -7.83
C GLN A 478 17.83 -8.53 -8.80
N ASN A 479 16.79 -7.73 -8.50
CA ASN A 479 15.60 -7.55 -9.33
C ASN A 479 15.18 -6.07 -9.38
N PRO A 480 15.86 -5.22 -10.18
CA PRO A 480 15.45 -3.82 -10.34
C PRO A 480 14.06 -3.75 -11.00
N SER A 481 13.12 -3.13 -10.29
CA SER A 481 11.70 -2.94 -10.69
C SER A 481 11.50 -2.22 -12.01
#